data_AF-A0A9P9D5S9-F1
#
_entry.id   AF-A0A9P9D5S9-F1
#
_cell.length_a   1.000
_cell.length_b   1.000
_cell.length_c   1.000
_cell.angle_alpha   90.00
_cell.angle_beta   90.00
_cell.angle_gamma   90.00
#
_symmetry.space_group_name_H-M   'P 1'
#
loop_
_entity.id
_entity.type
_entity.pdbx_description
1 polymer ?
#
loop_
_entity_poly.entity_id
_entity_poly.type
_entity_poly.pdbx_seq_one_letter_code
_entity_poly.pdbx_strand_id
1 'polypeptide(L)'
;TSSSMLSINVTIPVIYVCGGDWVLYFVWDRVEKMELIEVFSIGDTRTLVRCYKVAAFLRHLGVWIQTAYRKWVLEKRLGYSEQR
;
A
#
# COMPACT_ATOMS: atom_id res chain seq x y z
N THR A 1 -28.40 8.90 17.38
CA THR A 1 -27.33 9.86 17.08
C THR A 1 -26.25 9.13 16.32
N SER A 2 -26.30 9.22 14.99
CA SER A 2 -25.47 8.41 14.08
C SER A 2 -24.06 8.97 14.05
N SER A 3 -23.11 8.23 14.59
CA SER A 3 -21.68 8.53 14.47
C SER A 3 -21.34 8.40 12.97
N SER A 4 -21.00 9.50 12.30
CA SER A 4 -20.53 9.45 10.92
C SER A 4 -19.21 8.69 10.91
N MET A 5 -19.28 7.36 10.74
CA MET A 5 -18.11 6.49 10.59
C MET A 5 -17.33 7.02 9.39
N LEU A 6 -16.20 7.67 9.69
CA LEU A 6 -15.36 8.36 8.73
C LEU A 6 -15.04 7.41 7.58
N SER A 7 -15.49 7.73 6.36
CA SER A 7 -15.14 6.97 5.18
C SER A 7 -13.64 7.12 4.93
N ILE A 8 -12.89 6.04 5.15
CA ILE A 8 -11.45 6.05 5.00
C ILE A 8 -11.12 5.90 3.50
N ASN A 9 -11.33 6.95 2.69
CA ASN A 9 -10.82 7.00 1.30
C ASN A 9 -9.27 7.05 1.24
N VAL A 10 -8.64 5.98 1.73
CA VAL A 10 -7.21 5.69 1.71
C VAL A 10 -7.01 4.43 0.90
N THR A 11 -6.00 4.45 0.05
CA THR A 11 -5.48 3.25 -0.59
C THR A 11 -4.23 2.78 0.17
N ILE A 12 -4.37 1.76 1.03
CA ILE A 12 -3.24 1.19 1.77
C ILE A 12 -2.55 0.13 0.89
N PRO A 13 -1.24 0.22 0.62
CA PRO A 13 -0.54 -0.82 -0.12
C PRO A 13 -0.47 -2.10 0.72
N VAL A 14 -0.88 -3.22 0.15
CA VAL A 14 -0.82 -4.55 0.75
C VAL A 14 -0.02 -5.46 -0.17
N ILE A 15 1.03 -6.07 0.39
CA ILE A 15 1.81 -7.08 -0.32
C ILE A 15 1.22 -8.44 0.04
N TYR A 16 0.67 -9.11 -0.96
CA TYR A 16 0.21 -10.49 -0.83
C TYR A 16 1.28 -11.44 -1.37
N VAL A 17 1.58 -12.48 -0.59
CA VAL A 17 2.57 -13.50 -0.95
C VAL A 17 1.92 -14.86 -0.82
N CYS A 18 1.89 -15.62 -1.92
CA CYS A 18 1.38 -16.99 -1.95
C CYS A 18 2.40 -17.89 -2.61
N GLY A 19 3.01 -18.79 -1.82
CA GLY A 19 4.14 -19.58 -2.28
C GLY A 19 5.27 -18.69 -2.77
N GLY A 20 5.60 -18.81 -4.06
CA GLY A 20 6.63 -18.00 -4.69
C GLY A 20 6.13 -16.67 -5.24
N ASP A 21 4.82 -16.48 -5.41
CA ASP A 21 4.22 -15.38 -6.15
C ASP A 21 3.92 -14.16 -5.27
N TRP A 22 4.22 -12.97 -5.78
CA TRP A 22 4.11 -11.70 -5.07
C TRP A 22 3.22 -10.74 -5.85
N VAL A 23 2.22 -10.18 -5.19
CA VAL A 23 1.25 -9.26 -5.79
C VAL A 23 1.07 -8.04 -4.91
N LEU A 24 1.05 -6.87 -5.52
CA LEU A 24 0.69 -5.62 -4.87
C LEU A 24 -0.81 -5.37 -5.05
N TYR A 25 -1.48 -5.33 -3.91
CA TYR A 25 -2.85 -4.87 -3.78
C TYR A 25 -2.88 -3.48 -3.15
N PHE A 26 -3.98 -2.78 -3.36
CA PHE A 26 -4.34 -1.62 -2.58
C PHE A 26 -5.69 -1.84 -1.93
N VAL A 27 -5.74 -1.68 -0.61
CA VAL A 27 -6.99 -1.71 0.15
C VAL A 27 -7.66 -0.36 0.00
N TRP A 28 -8.91 -0.35 -0.46
CA TRP A 28 -9.79 0.79 -0.39
C TRP A 28 -10.83 0.59 0.71
N ASP A 29 -10.70 1.33 1.80
CA ASP A 29 -11.58 1.20 2.97
C ASP A 29 -12.81 2.13 2.85
N ARG A 30 -13.97 1.58 2.48
CA ARG A 30 -15.23 2.34 2.48
C ARG A 30 -16.01 2.02 3.75
N VAL A 31 -16.88 2.95 4.17
CA VAL A 31 -17.70 2.85 5.40
C VAL A 31 -18.37 1.49 5.58
N GLU A 32 -18.81 0.87 4.48
CA GLU A 32 -19.58 -0.37 4.50
C GLU A 32 -18.82 -1.57 3.93
N LYS A 33 -17.66 -1.36 3.26
CA LYS A 33 -16.89 -2.43 2.62
C LYS A 33 -15.42 -2.08 2.44
N MET A 34 -14.58 -3.03 2.76
CA MET A 34 -13.15 -3.01 2.44
C MET A 34 -12.95 -3.71 1.09
N GLU A 35 -12.48 -2.99 0.07
CA GLU A 35 -12.23 -3.54 -1.26
C GLU A 35 -10.73 -3.73 -1.48
N LEU A 36 -10.33 -4.90 -1.97
CA LEU A 36 -8.97 -5.15 -2.40
C LEU A 36 -8.86 -4.90 -3.90
N ILE A 37 -8.09 -3.90 -4.30
CA ILE A 37 -7.82 -3.59 -5.70
C ILE A 37 -6.49 -4.25 -6.07
N GLU A 38 -6.53 -5.24 -6.96
CA GLU A 38 -5.29 -5.76 -7.55
C GLU A 38 -4.70 -4.72 -8.48
N VAL A 39 -3.46 -4.32 -8.23
CA VAL A 39 -2.82 -3.28 -9.02
C VAL A 39 -1.71 -3.86 -9.87
N PHE A 40 -0.89 -4.75 -9.31
CA PHE A 40 0.31 -5.20 -10.03
C PHE A 40 0.86 -6.53 -9.52
N SER A 41 1.14 -7.46 -10.43
CA SER A 41 1.97 -8.64 -10.11
C SER A 41 3.44 -8.20 -10.01
N ILE A 42 4.02 -8.29 -8.81
CA ILE A 42 5.43 -7.94 -8.56
C ILE A 42 6.36 -8.95 -9.23
N GLY A 43 5.94 -10.22 -9.26
CA GLY A 43 6.70 -11.32 -9.84
C GLY A 43 6.70 -12.54 -8.93
N ASP A 44 7.76 -13.34 -9.01
CA ASP A 44 7.91 -14.50 -8.14
C ASP A 44 9.35 -14.72 -7.68
N THR A 45 9.53 -15.69 -6.80
CA THR A 45 10.81 -16.04 -6.16
C THR A 45 11.30 -17.43 -6.57
N ARG A 46 10.84 -17.96 -7.71
CA ARG A 46 11.17 -19.33 -8.17
C ARG A 46 12.57 -19.45 -8.77
N THR A 47 13.18 -18.32 -9.15
CA THR A 47 14.57 -18.27 -9.61
C THR A 47 15.30 -17.10 -8.99
N LEU A 48 16.62 -17.21 -8.86
CA LEU A 48 17.45 -16.16 -8.25
C LEU A 48 17.28 -14.80 -8.95
N VAL A 49 17.23 -14.79 -10.29
CA VAL A 49 16.99 -13.57 -11.07
C VAL A 49 15.64 -12.93 -10.73
N ARG A 50 14.59 -13.75 -10.52
CA ARG A 50 13.26 -13.25 -10.19
C ARG A 50 13.19 -12.76 -8.74
N CYS A 51 13.90 -13.40 -7.81
CA CYS A 51 14.10 -12.87 -6.45
C CYS A 51 14.71 -11.46 -6.46
N TYR A 52 15.73 -11.23 -7.29
CA TYR A 52 16.31 -9.88 -7.41
C TYR A 52 15.34 -8.85 -7.97
N LYS A 53 14.44 -9.24 -8.87
CA LYS A 53 13.37 -8.36 -9.38
C LYS A 53 12.37 -7.99 -8.28
N VAL A 54 11.91 -8.98 -7.51
CA VAL A 54 11.03 -8.74 -6.35
C VAL A 54 11.71 -7.80 -5.35
N ALA A 55 12.97 -8.08 -5.00
CA ALA A 55 13.72 -7.23 -4.07
C ALA A 55 13.93 -5.80 -4.59
N ALA A 56 14.17 -5.63 -5.89
CA ALA A 56 14.26 -4.31 -6.51
C ALA A 56 12.93 -3.55 -6.43
N PHE A 57 11.82 -4.21 -6.75
CA PHE A 57 10.49 -3.61 -6.62
C PHE A 57 10.19 -3.19 -5.18
N LEU A 58 10.46 -4.06 -4.20
CA LEU A 58 10.23 -3.74 -2.78
C LEU A 58 11.06 -2.55 -2.31
N ARG A 59 12.29 -2.37 -2.81
CA ARG A 59 13.09 -1.16 -2.54
C ARG A 59 12.43 0.09 -3.10
N HIS A 60 11.96 0.06 -4.35
CA HIS A 60 11.26 1.19 -4.96
C HIS A 60 9.95 1.49 -4.23
N LEU A 61 9.18 0.47 -3.86
CA LEU A 61 7.96 0.62 -3.07
C LEU A 61 8.27 1.24 -1.69
N GLY A 62 9.33 0.81 -1.02
CA GLY A 62 9.78 1.39 0.25
C GLY A 62 10.11 2.87 0.13
N VAL A 63 10.80 3.29 -0.93
CA VAL A 63 11.07 4.71 -1.21
C VAL A 63 9.77 5.48 -1.43
N TRP A 64 8.84 4.92 -2.21
CA TRP A 64 7.53 5.56 -2.43
C TRP A 64 6.73 5.69 -1.13
N ILE A 65 6.78 4.67 -0.25
CA ILE A 65 6.11 4.70 1.05
C ILE A 65 6.66 5.86 1.90
N GLN A 66 7.98 6.04 1.93
CA GLN A 66 8.60 7.09 2.74
C GLN A 66 8.40 8.50 2.18
N THR A 67 8.33 8.65 0.85
CA THR A 67 8.31 9.96 0.20
C THR A 67 6.91 10.46 -0.13
N ALA A 68 6.05 9.60 -0.70
CA ALA A 68 4.73 9.98 -1.18
C ALA A 68 3.64 9.55 -0.19
N TYR A 69 3.62 8.27 0.19
CA TYR A 69 2.55 7.73 1.04
C TYR A 69 2.58 8.34 2.44
N ARG A 70 3.75 8.37 3.08
CA ARG A 70 3.92 8.94 4.42
C ARG A 70 3.47 10.39 4.48
N LYS A 71 3.92 11.21 3.51
CA LYS A 71 3.50 12.62 3.39
C LYS A 71 1.98 12.73 3.33
N TRP A 72 1.37 11.97 2.43
CA TRP A 72 -0.08 11.97 2.26
C TRP A 72 -0.83 11.48 3.52
N VAL A 73 -0.35 10.44 4.22
CA VAL A 73 -0.97 9.96 5.48
C VAL A 73 -0.88 11.02 6.57
N LEU A 74 0.30 11.64 6.75
CA LEU A 74 0.51 12.65 7.78
C LEU A 74 -0.36 13.88 7.53
N GLU A 75 -0.37 14.39 6.31
CA GLU A 75 -1.13 15.60 5.93
C GLU A 75 -2.63 15.36 5.95
N LYS A 76 -3.11 14.28 5.32
CA LYS A 76 -4.56 14.08 5.09
C LYS A 76 -5.27 13.35 6.21
N ARG A 77 -4.58 12.51 6.99
CA ARG A 77 -5.22 11.67 8.02
C ARG A 77 -4.88 12.06 9.43
N LEU A 78 -3.62 12.39 9.70
CA LEU A 78 -3.19 12.74 11.06
C LEU A 78 -3.26 14.24 11.34
N GLY A 79 -3.60 15.06 10.33
CA GLY A 79 -3.71 16.51 10.48
C GLY A 79 -2.39 17.16 10.86
N TYR A 80 -1.27 16.49 10.58
CA TYR A 80 0.06 16.98 10.89
C TYR A 80 0.48 17.97 9.80
N SER A 81 0.41 19.27 10.08
CA SER A 81 1.16 20.26 9.31
C SER A 81 2.61 20.21 9.79
N GLU A 82 3.55 19.90 8.90
CA GLU A 82 4.97 20.15 9.18
C GLU A 82 5.16 21.66 9.33
N GLN A 83 5.09 22.14 10.57
CA GLN A 83 5.76 23.38 10.95
C GLN A 83 7.26 23.06 11.01
N ARG A 84 7.95 23.13 9.87
CA ARG A 84 9.36 23.56 9.73
C ARG A 84 9.85 23.47 8.28
#